data_AF-A0A6C1NN97-F1
#
_entry.id   AF-A0A6C1NN97-F1
#
_cell.length_a   1.000
_cell.length_b   1.000
_cell.length_c   1.000
_cell.angle_alpha   90.00
_cell.angle_beta   90.00
_cell.angle_gamma   90.00
#
_symmetry.space_group_name_H-M   'P 1'
#
loop_
_entity.id
_entity.type
_entity.pdbx_description
1 polymer ?
#
loop_
_entity_poly.entity_id
_entity_poly.type
_entity_poly.pdbx_seq_one_letter_code
_entity_poly.pdbx_strand_id
1 'polypeptide(L)'
;MGTPAVHPVPGSPGDSRRRLRFPVLVLLLAFVPAACGGDSDPATAGGPGPTNGSMSASVDGSSWSATGQLQGLRMQGFISLAAPGPGGSVISFAFPDAPAPVTHTLGTAVGLNATYAVGTSQWTAGAAGGSATVTVTALDDTRVAGTFSFTLNAFEDATPATRTITNGQFE
;
A
#
# COMPACT_ATOMS: atom_id res chain seq x y z
N MET A 1 -41.58 12.53 -41.64
CA MET A 1 -40.80 13.39 -42.56
C MET A 1 -39.87 14.24 -41.72
N GLY A 2 -38.55 14.11 -41.90
CA GLY A 2 -37.54 14.83 -41.12
C GLY A 2 -36.27 14.00 -40.93
N THR A 3 -35.49 13.82 -42.00
CA THR A 3 -34.15 13.22 -41.97
C THR A 3 -33.11 14.23 -41.49
N PRO A 4 -32.25 13.91 -40.51
CA PRO A 4 -31.10 14.77 -40.19
C PRO A 4 -29.95 14.52 -41.17
N ALA A 5 -29.36 15.63 -41.63
CA ALA A 5 -28.26 15.68 -42.60
C ALA A 5 -26.92 15.27 -41.96
N VAL A 6 -26.16 14.45 -42.69
CA VAL A 6 -24.79 14.06 -42.37
C VAL A 6 -23.83 15.15 -42.87
N HIS A 7 -23.06 15.74 -41.96
CA HIS A 7 -21.94 16.63 -42.30
C HIS A 7 -20.71 15.80 -42.73
N PRO A 8 -20.10 16.07 -43.90
CA PRO A 8 -18.83 15.45 -44.27
C PRO A 8 -17.66 16.19 -43.60
N VAL A 9 -16.75 15.40 -43.01
CA VAL A 9 -15.46 15.86 -42.46
C VAL A 9 -14.49 16.14 -43.61
N PRO A 10 -13.80 17.29 -43.65
CA PRO A 10 -12.79 17.56 -44.67
C PRO A 10 -11.53 16.71 -44.48
N GLY A 11 -11.07 16.12 -45.59
CA GLY A 11 -9.88 15.28 -45.65
C GLY A 11 -8.58 16.05 -45.41
N SER A 12 -7.66 15.42 -44.68
CA SER A 12 -6.30 15.90 -44.46
C SER A 12 -5.40 15.48 -45.65
N PRO A 13 -4.71 16.42 -46.31
CA PRO A 13 -3.79 16.10 -47.40
C PRO A 13 -2.37 15.80 -46.89
N GLY A 14 -1.69 14.91 -47.61
CA GLY A 14 -0.27 15.12 -47.93
C GLY A 14 0.77 14.43 -47.05
N ASP A 15 0.98 13.15 -47.37
CA ASP A 15 2.27 12.54 -47.70
C ASP A 15 3.56 13.33 -47.39
N SER A 16 4.46 12.73 -46.61
CA SER A 16 5.90 13.03 -46.67
C SER A 16 6.72 11.85 -46.15
N ARG A 17 6.87 10.86 -47.05
CA ARG A 17 7.89 9.82 -46.97
C ARG A 17 9.29 10.47 -46.96
N ARG A 18 9.90 10.62 -45.78
CA ARG A 18 11.30 11.03 -45.68
C ARG A 18 12.18 9.80 -45.47
N ARG A 19 12.56 9.18 -46.58
CA ARG A 19 13.72 8.28 -46.64
C ARG A 19 14.98 9.12 -46.46
N LEU A 20 15.73 8.88 -45.39
CA LEU A 20 17.07 9.44 -45.19
C LEU A 20 17.92 8.33 -44.53
N ARG A 21 18.46 7.39 -45.31
CA ARG A 21 19.85 7.39 -45.80
C ARG A 21 20.87 7.73 -44.72
N PHE A 22 21.35 6.67 -44.06
CA PHE A 22 22.64 6.59 -43.38
C PHE A 22 23.76 7.21 -44.22
N PRO A 23 24.69 7.93 -43.57
CA PRO A 23 26.08 7.50 -43.69
C PRO A 23 26.77 7.40 -42.33
N VAL A 24 27.45 6.27 -42.18
CA VAL A 24 28.55 6.02 -41.25
C VAL A 24 29.63 7.08 -41.50
N LEU A 25 30.01 7.84 -40.46
CA LEU A 25 31.33 8.46 -40.39
C LEU A 25 31.85 8.36 -38.97
N VAL A 26 32.74 7.39 -38.80
CA VAL A 26 33.66 7.24 -37.67
C VAL A 26 34.59 8.45 -37.65
N LEU A 27 34.60 9.21 -36.56
CA LEU A 27 35.72 10.09 -36.24
C LEU A 27 36.07 9.94 -34.76
N LEU A 28 37.14 9.18 -34.52
CA LEU A 28 37.87 9.09 -33.26
C LEU A 28 38.43 10.47 -32.89
N LEU A 29 37.98 11.04 -31.77
CA LEU A 29 38.67 12.13 -31.09
C LEU A 29 38.92 11.71 -29.63
N ALA A 30 40.19 11.44 -29.34
CA ALA A 30 40.72 11.28 -27.98
C ALA A 30 40.91 12.66 -27.31
N PHE A 31 41.20 12.66 -25.99
CA PHE A 31 41.45 13.77 -25.05
C PHE A 31 40.17 14.36 -24.40
N VAL A 32 39.95 14.40 -23.07
CA VAL A 32 40.81 14.39 -21.87
C VAL A 32 39.97 13.83 -20.69
N PRO A 33 40.48 12.96 -19.79
CA PRO A 33 39.79 12.71 -18.53
C PRO A 33 39.96 13.93 -17.63
N ALA A 34 38.88 14.69 -17.44
CA ALA A 34 38.78 15.66 -16.35
C ALA A 34 38.81 14.88 -15.03
N ALA A 35 39.99 14.76 -14.45
CA ALA A 35 40.17 14.46 -13.04
C ALA A 35 39.73 15.68 -12.23
N CYS A 36 38.45 15.70 -11.87
CA CYS A 36 37.91 16.52 -10.79
C CYS A 36 37.36 15.49 -9.80
N GLY A 37 38.14 15.14 -8.78
CA GLY A 37 38.01 15.85 -7.51
C GLY A 37 36.88 15.18 -6.74
N GLY A 38 37.17 13.98 -6.23
CA GLY A 38 36.27 13.30 -5.31
C GLY A 38 36.27 14.05 -3.99
N ASP A 39 35.26 14.89 -3.78
CA ASP A 39 34.79 15.17 -2.43
C ASP A 39 34.31 13.83 -1.88
N SER A 40 35.18 13.24 -1.07
CA SER A 40 34.78 12.19 -0.14
C SER A 40 34.06 12.92 0.98
N ASP A 41 32.82 13.31 0.73
CA ASP A 41 31.88 13.49 1.83
C ASP A 41 31.95 12.18 2.63
N PRO A 42 32.29 12.21 3.94
CA PRO A 42 32.05 11.03 4.74
C PRO A 42 30.58 10.75 4.55
N ALA A 43 30.25 9.57 4.02
CA ALA A 43 28.91 9.04 4.12
C ALA A 43 28.58 9.14 5.60
N THR A 44 27.80 10.17 5.98
CA THR A 44 27.12 10.21 7.25
C THR A 44 26.38 8.90 7.23
N ALA A 45 26.86 7.93 8.02
CA ALA A 45 26.20 6.66 8.18
C ALA A 45 24.76 7.04 8.45
N GLY A 46 23.88 6.78 7.48
CA GLY A 46 22.46 6.97 7.67
C GLY A 46 22.18 6.16 8.92
N GLY A 47 21.92 6.85 10.04
CA GLY A 47 21.38 6.20 11.22
C GLY A 47 20.23 5.32 10.74
N PRO A 48 20.04 4.13 11.32
CA PRO A 48 19.03 3.19 10.82
C PRO A 48 17.77 3.98 10.53
N GLY A 49 17.43 4.11 9.24
CA GLY A 49 16.15 4.69 8.84
C GLY A 49 15.06 3.90 9.58
N PRO A 50 13.88 4.50 9.81
CA PRO A 50 12.81 3.82 10.54
C PRO A 50 12.71 2.38 10.03
N THR A 51 12.93 1.43 10.93
CA THR A 51 12.81 0.01 10.62
C THR A 51 11.35 -0.19 10.29
N ASN A 52 11.04 -0.28 9.01
CA ASN A 52 9.68 -0.49 8.56
C ASN A 52 9.25 -1.84 9.11
N GLY A 53 8.26 -1.79 10.00
CA GLY A 53 7.78 -2.96 10.70
C GLY A 53 7.29 -4.07 9.76
N SER A 54 7.02 -5.23 10.34
CA SER A 54 6.47 -6.40 9.67
C SER A 54 5.02 -6.64 10.10
N MET A 55 4.23 -7.24 9.20
CA MET A 55 2.89 -7.72 9.52
C MET A 55 2.66 -9.06 8.82
N SER A 56 2.13 -10.04 9.55
CA SER A 56 1.79 -11.35 9.01
C SER A 56 0.47 -11.86 9.61
N ALA A 57 -0.21 -12.77 8.90
CA ALA A 57 -1.46 -13.38 9.34
C ALA A 57 -1.78 -14.63 8.51
N SER A 58 -2.90 -15.28 8.84
CA SER A 58 -3.58 -16.25 7.99
C SER A 58 -4.91 -15.65 7.51
N VAL A 59 -5.09 -15.49 6.19
CA VAL A 59 -6.35 -15.05 5.57
C VAL A 59 -7.07 -16.29 5.03
N ASP A 60 -8.21 -16.62 5.61
CA ASP A 60 -8.98 -17.85 5.33
C ASP A 60 -8.10 -19.12 5.35
N GLY A 61 -7.20 -19.18 6.34
CA GLY A 61 -6.24 -20.29 6.51
C GLY A 61 -5.03 -20.24 5.58
N SER A 62 -4.99 -19.35 4.58
CA SER A 62 -3.82 -19.16 3.72
C SER A 62 -2.83 -18.17 4.33
N SER A 63 -1.52 -18.41 4.18
CA SER A 63 -0.51 -17.50 4.70
C SER A 63 -0.56 -16.14 4.00
N TRP A 64 -0.43 -15.09 4.79
CA TRP A 64 -0.35 -13.72 4.35
C TRP A 64 0.82 -13.03 5.05
N SER A 65 1.63 -12.29 4.31
CA SER A 65 2.72 -11.50 4.85
C SER A 65 2.85 -10.22 4.06
N ALA A 66 3.09 -9.11 4.76
CA ALA A 66 3.27 -7.82 4.14
C ALA A 66 4.39 -7.89 3.09
N THR A 67 4.12 -7.34 1.90
CA THR A 67 5.07 -7.28 0.78
C THR A 67 5.73 -5.90 0.68
N GLY A 68 5.28 -4.94 1.47
CA GLY A 68 5.83 -3.59 1.59
C GLY A 68 5.95 -3.15 3.04
N GLN A 69 6.21 -1.86 3.23
CA GLN A 69 6.41 -1.27 4.54
C GLN A 69 5.10 -1.27 5.34
N LEU A 70 5.14 -1.72 6.60
CA LEU A 70 4.09 -1.43 7.57
C LEU A 70 4.04 0.08 7.81
N GLN A 71 2.89 0.68 7.51
CA GLN A 71 2.62 2.08 7.77
C GLN A 71 1.90 2.21 9.11
N GLY A 72 2.45 3.06 9.97
CA GLY A 72 1.84 3.44 11.24
C GLY A 72 1.58 4.94 11.30
N LEU A 73 0.43 5.33 11.80
CA LEU A 73 0.09 6.72 12.09
C LEU A 73 -0.50 6.81 13.50
N ARG A 74 0.07 7.69 14.32
CA ARG A 74 -0.40 8.00 15.67
C ARG A 74 -0.96 9.42 15.67
N MET A 75 -2.27 9.57 15.86
CA MET A 75 -2.94 10.87 15.77
C MET A 75 -4.25 10.88 16.58
N GLN A 76 -4.52 12.00 17.26
CA GLN A 76 -5.81 12.25 17.92
C GLN A 76 -6.26 11.13 18.89
N GLY A 77 -5.31 10.50 19.60
CA GLY A 77 -5.61 9.43 20.56
C GLY A 77 -5.86 8.07 19.93
N PHE A 78 -5.50 7.88 18.66
CA PHE A 78 -5.56 6.59 17.97
C PHE A 78 -4.22 6.25 17.32
N ILE A 79 -4.01 4.95 17.15
CA ILE A 79 -2.94 4.38 16.33
C ILE A 79 -3.61 3.60 15.20
N SER A 80 -3.27 3.91 13.95
CA SER A 80 -3.70 3.16 12.77
C SER A 80 -2.51 2.49 12.11
N LEU A 81 -2.67 1.21 11.78
CA LEU A 81 -1.70 0.39 11.08
C LEU A 81 -2.27 -0.05 9.73
N ALA A 82 -1.44 -0.06 8.69
CA ALA A 82 -1.79 -0.59 7.37
C ALA A 82 -0.57 -1.22 6.70
N ALA A 83 -0.75 -2.39 6.11
CA ALA A 83 0.31 -3.07 5.37
C ALA A 83 -0.21 -3.64 4.04
N PRO A 84 0.47 -3.36 2.91
CA PRO A 84 0.19 -4.02 1.64
C PRO A 84 0.73 -5.46 1.66
N GLY A 85 0.02 -6.36 1.01
CA GLY A 85 0.35 -7.78 0.92
C GLY A 85 0.25 -8.34 -0.50
N PRO A 86 0.23 -9.68 -0.64
CA PRO A 86 0.21 -10.35 -1.93
C PRO A 86 -1.05 -10.02 -2.73
N GLY A 87 -0.95 -10.01 -4.05
CA GLY A 87 -2.09 -9.77 -4.95
C GLY A 87 -2.73 -8.37 -4.83
N GLY A 88 -1.99 -7.39 -4.30
CA GLY A 88 -2.52 -6.04 -4.06
C GLY A 88 -3.49 -5.98 -2.88
N SER A 89 -3.46 -6.97 -1.99
CA SER A 89 -4.26 -6.96 -0.77
C SER A 89 -3.71 -5.96 0.25
N VAL A 90 -4.56 -5.46 1.15
CA VAL A 90 -4.19 -4.59 2.26
C VAL A 90 -4.91 -5.04 3.51
N ILE A 91 -4.17 -5.20 4.62
CA ILE A 91 -4.75 -5.30 5.97
C ILE A 91 -4.52 -3.96 6.66
N SER A 92 -5.59 -3.37 7.22
CA SER A 92 -5.50 -2.14 8.00
C SER A 92 -6.46 -2.15 9.18
N PHE A 93 -6.07 -1.51 10.29
CA PHE A 93 -6.92 -1.36 11.46
C PHE A 93 -6.46 -0.19 12.31
N ALA A 94 -7.37 0.35 13.13
CA ALA A 94 -7.07 1.41 14.09
C ALA A 94 -7.57 1.03 15.48
N PHE A 95 -6.82 1.41 16.50
CA PHE A 95 -7.15 1.19 17.91
C PHE A 95 -6.80 2.42 18.76
N PRO A 96 -7.45 2.60 19.93
CA PRO A 96 -7.11 3.69 20.85
C PRO A 96 -5.64 3.64 21.28
N ASP A 97 -5.03 4.82 21.37
CA ASP A 97 -3.69 5.00 21.92
C ASP A 97 -3.75 4.86 23.46
N ALA A 98 -3.46 3.66 23.94
CA ALA A 98 -3.53 3.30 25.36
C ALA A 98 -2.24 2.57 25.78
N PRO A 99 -1.80 2.72 27.05
CA PRO A 99 -0.61 2.03 27.54
C PRO A 99 -0.71 0.51 27.37
N ALA A 100 0.32 -0.08 26.77
CA ALA A 100 0.45 -1.53 26.61
C ALA A 100 0.93 -2.20 27.92
N PRO A 101 0.58 -3.48 28.17
CA PRO A 101 -0.23 -4.36 27.32
C PRO A 101 -1.74 -4.10 27.45
N VAL A 102 -2.46 -4.15 26.32
CA VAL A 102 -3.90 -3.92 26.27
C VAL A 102 -4.55 -4.62 25.08
N THR A 103 -5.80 -5.06 25.24
CA THR A 103 -6.61 -5.63 24.15
C THR A 103 -7.76 -4.69 23.81
N HIS A 104 -7.94 -4.45 22.51
CA HIS A 104 -8.99 -3.64 21.93
C HIS A 104 -9.94 -4.52 21.11
N THR A 105 -11.24 -4.36 21.35
CA THR A 105 -12.27 -4.87 20.46
C THR A 105 -12.66 -3.77 19.48
N LEU A 106 -12.55 -4.05 18.18
CA LEU A 106 -12.86 -3.14 17.09
C LEU A 106 -14.20 -3.52 16.45
N GLY A 107 -14.83 -2.56 15.78
CA GLY A 107 -16.09 -2.73 15.06
C GLY A 107 -17.35 -2.33 15.83
N THR A 108 -17.23 -1.81 17.05
CA THR A 108 -18.36 -1.35 17.87
C THR A 108 -18.53 0.17 17.89
N ALA A 109 -17.52 0.92 17.45
CA ALA A 109 -17.51 2.39 17.46
C ALA A 109 -17.02 2.96 16.11
N VAL A 110 -17.55 4.14 15.74
CA VAL A 110 -17.16 4.86 14.52
C VAL A 110 -15.66 5.19 14.55
N GLY A 111 -14.93 4.84 13.49
CA GLY A 111 -13.49 5.09 13.36
C GLY A 111 -12.58 3.99 13.90
N LEU A 112 -13.13 2.99 14.62
CA LEU A 112 -12.40 1.81 15.11
C LEU A 112 -12.78 0.59 14.30
N ASN A 113 -12.26 0.51 13.07
CA ASN A 113 -12.54 -0.58 12.15
C ASN A 113 -11.26 -1.38 11.86
N ALA A 114 -11.46 -2.66 11.54
CA ALA A 114 -10.45 -3.49 10.89
C ALA A 114 -10.93 -3.80 9.48
N THR A 115 -10.02 -3.80 8.52
CA THR A 115 -10.34 -3.88 7.11
C THR A 115 -9.35 -4.80 6.39
N TYR A 116 -9.89 -5.57 5.45
CA TYR A 116 -9.13 -6.28 4.44
C TYR A 116 -9.65 -5.84 3.08
N ALA A 117 -8.78 -5.40 2.19
CA ALA A 117 -9.17 -4.95 0.85
C ALA A 117 -8.32 -5.66 -0.21
N VAL A 118 -8.93 -5.97 -1.35
CA VAL A 118 -8.26 -6.52 -2.54
C VAL A 118 -8.95 -5.96 -3.79
N GLY A 119 -8.23 -5.18 -4.59
CA GLY A 119 -8.82 -4.49 -5.73
C GLY A 119 -9.91 -3.52 -5.28
N THR A 120 -11.14 -3.70 -5.77
CA THR A 120 -12.32 -2.92 -5.35
C THR A 120 -13.14 -3.58 -4.25
N SER A 121 -12.77 -4.80 -3.83
CA SER A 121 -13.49 -5.56 -2.81
C SER A 121 -12.96 -5.24 -1.42
N GLN A 122 -13.85 -5.07 -0.45
CA GLN A 122 -13.50 -4.75 0.92
C GLN A 122 -14.32 -5.59 1.91
N TRP A 123 -13.67 -6.01 3.00
CA TRP A 123 -14.29 -6.62 4.16
C TRP A 123 -13.94 -5.81 5.40
N THR A 124 -14.90 -5.61 6.29
CA THR A 124 -14.70 -4.80 7.49
C THR A 124 -15.36 -5.40 8.73
N ALA A 125 -14.69 -5.26 9.87
CA ALA A 125 -15.33 -5.29 11.18
C ALA A 125 -15.75 -3.85 11.51
N GLY A 126 -17.00 -3.64 11.93
CA GLY A 126 -17.61 -2.31 11.99
C GLY A 126 -18.98 -2.26 11.33
N ALA A 127 -19.17 -1.33 10.40
CA ALA A 127 -20.46 -1.05 9.74
C ALA A 127 -21.14 -2.28 9.11
N ALA A 128 -20.37 -3.31 8.73
CA ALA A 128 -20.88 -4.56 8.14
C ALA A 128 -21.13 -5.68 9.17
N GLY A 129 -20.95 -5.44 10.47
CA GLY A 129 -21.26 -6.40 11.55
C GLY A 129 -20.20 -7.47 11.83
N GLY A 130 -18.97 -7.32 11.32
CA GLY A 130 -17.84 -8.20 11.67
C GLY A 130 -17.26 -7.92 13.07
N SER A 131 -16.45 -8.84 13.59
CA SER A 131 -15.74 -8.72 14.87
C SER A 131 -14.23 -8.61 14.65
N ALA A 132 -13.55 -7.84 15.49
CA ALA A 132 -12.11 -7.70 15.41
C ALA A 132 -11.49 -7.49 16.79
N THR A 133 -10.37 -8.16 17.04
CA THR A 133 -9.59 -8.02 18.27
C THR A 133 -8.14 -7.72 17.93
N VAL A 134 -7.56 -6.73 18.61
CA VAL A 134 -6.14 -6.37 18.54
C VAL A 134 -5.59 -6.39 19.96
N THR A 135 -4.49 -7.10 20.19
CA THR A 135 -3.77 -7.09 21.45
C THR A 135 -2.43 -6.44 21.24
N VAL A 136 -2.22 -5.29 21.85
CA VAL A 136 -0.95 -4.56 21.85
C VAL A 136 -0.12 -5.07 23.02
N THR A 137 1.07 -5.59 22.74
CA THR A 137 1.99 -6.14 23.74
C THR A 137 3.11 -5.16 24.09
N ALA A 138 3.47 -4.27 23.16
CA ALA A 138 4.41 -3.18 23.39
C ALA A 138 3.95 -1.92 22.65
N LEU A 139 4.08 -0.77 23.31
CA LEU A 139 3.85 0.53 22.72
C LEU A 139 4.80 1.55 23.38
N ASP A 140 5.65 2.17 22.57
CA ASP A 140 6.46 3.33 22.92
C ASP A 140 6.44 4.35 21.76
N ASP A 141 7.30 5.37 21.82
CA ASP A 141 7.32 6.44 20.82
C ASP A 141 7.76 5.97 19.42
N THR A 142 8.44 4.82 19.34
CA THR A 142 9.08 4.31 18.13
C THR A 142 8.65 2.89 17.74
N ARG A 143 7.97 2.17 18.65
CA ARG A 143 7.62 0.77 18.47
C ARG A 143 6.19 0.50 18.88
N VAL A 144 5.51 -0.31 18.08
CA VAL A 144 4.21 -0.88 18.40
C VAL A 144 4.21 -2.34 17.97
N ALA A 145 3.97 -3.25 18.90
CA ALA A 145 3.97 -4.68 18.62
C ALA A 145 2.75 -5.36 19.22
N GLY A 146 2.30 -6.44 18.60
CA GLY A 146 1.11 -7.13 19.06
C GLY A 146 0.59 -8.19 18.11
N THR A 147 -0.64 -8.63 18.42
CA THR A 147 -1.36 -9.65 17.66
C THR A 147 -2.75 -9.18 17.30
N PHE A 148 -3.36 -9.82 16.30
CA PHE A 148 -4.72 -9.52 15.88
C PHE A 148 -5.45 -10.75 15.34
N SER A 149 -6.78 -10.72 15.44
CA SER A 149 -7.68 -11.74 14.89
C SER A 149 -9.02 -11.11 14.55
N PHE A 150 -9.48 -11.27 13.30
CA PHE A 150 -10.66 -10.63 12.75
C PHE A 150 -11.59 -11.64 12.07
N THR A 151 -12.90 -11.39 12.19
CA THR A 151 -13.94 -11.92 11.30
C THR A 151 -14.59 -10.74 10.62
N LEU A 152 -14.27 -10.54 9.35
CA LEU A 152 -14.65 -9.37 8.57
C LEU A 152 -15.82 -9.73 7.65
N ASN A 153 -16.84 -8.88 7.60
CA ASN A 153 -17.96 -9.07 6.68
C ASN A 153 -17.76 -8.21 5.43
N ALA A 154 -18.28 -8.69 4.30
CA ALA A 154 -18.26 -7.98 3.04
C ALA A 154 -18.88 -6.59 3.19
N PHE A 155 -18.18 -5.60 2.68
CA PHE A 155 -18.75 -4.28 2.43
C PHE A 155 -19.36 -4.30 1.02
N GLU A 156 -20.61 -3.85 0.89
CA GLU A 156 -21.38 -3.90 -0.35
C GLU A 156 -21.40 -5.33 -0.94
N ASP A 157 -21.12 -5.46 -2.24
CA ASP A 157 -21.26 -6.70 -3.01
C ASP A 157 -19.97 -7.56 -3.04
N ALA A 158 -19.03 -7.32 -2.10
CA ALA A 158 -17.78 -8.09 -2.03
C ALA A 158 -18.06 -9.59 -1.77
N THR A 159 -17.34 -10.46 -2.47
CA THR A 159 -17.47 -11.92 -2.35
C THR A 159 -16.13 -12.59 -2.04
N PRO A 160 -16.06 -13.52 -1.06
CA PRO A 160 -17.16 -14.11 -0.27
C PRO A 160 -17.77 -13.14 0.75
N ALA A 161 -18.91 -13.50 1.35
CA ALA A 161 -19.61 -12.66 2.33
C ALA A 161 -18.81 -12.40 3.62
N THR A 162 -17.87 -13.28 3.96
CA THR A 162 -17.03 -13.17 5.16
C THR A 162 -15.59 -13.57 4.83
N ARG A 163 -14.63 -12.89 5.46
CA ARG A 163 -13.21 -13.24 5.49
C ARG A 163 -12.77 -13.42 6.94
N THR A 164 -11.95 -14.43 7.19
CA THR A 164 -11.35 -14.68 8.50
C THR A 164 -9.87 -14.38 8.46
N ILE A 165 -9.39 -13.63 9.44
CA ILE A 165 -7.98 -13.28 9.60
C ILE A 165 -7.55 -13.73 10.97
N THR A 166 -6.64 -14.70 11.04
CA THR A 166 -6.20 -15.32 12.28
C THR A 166 -4.68 -15.32 12.37
N ASN A 167 -4.14 -15.62 13.57
CA ASN A 167 -2.69 -15.68 13.81
C ASN A 167 -1.96 -14.40 13.39
N GLY A 168 -2.63 -13.25 13.45
CA GLY A 168 -2.07 -11.98 13.05
C GLY A 168 -1.00 -11.50 14.02
N GLN A 169 0.11 -10.99 13.50
CA GLN A 169 1.19 -10.36 14.27
C GLN A 169 1.70 -9.11 13.56
N PHE A 170 2.09 -8.11 14.33
CA PHE A 170 2.75 -6.91 13.84
C PHE A 170 3.84 -6.46 14.80
N GLU A 171 4.87 -5.82 14.25
CA GLU A 171 5.98 -5.18 14.97
C GLU A 171 6.62 -4.10 14.09
#